data_AF-A0A0J5GQS6-F1
#
_entry.id   AF-A0A0J5GQS6-F1
#
_cell.length_a   1.000
_cell.length_b   1.000
_cell.length_c   1.000
_cell.angle_alpha   90.00
_cell.angle_beta   90.00
_cell.angle_gamma   90.00
#
_symmetry.space_group_name_H-M   'P 1'
#
loop_
_entity.id
_entity.type
_entity.pdbx_description
1 polymer ?
#
loop_
_entity_poly.entity_id
_entity_poly.type
_entity_poly.pdbx_seq_one_letter_code
_entity_poly.pdbx_strand_id
1 'polypeptide(L)'
;MAEIQHTVKKETWKYLVAGLFMVGIIMTPLVQISEEIDSKIITTGAIFILAIFLWVSRVIPASLTAICVIVLFAIFDVITFEQAASGLGNEIIWLVLSVLFMGLAVEKTNLDKRIAYSILSFSKGSVRVILLNLIVSAFLLTFLIPNAVGRLAVLMPIGKGIIDSMQKEAGENIGKSIMLIVTYAPYVTTVALLTGASGSIYATGLFESMVGYSWGYLNWMVVMIPLVLFVLLALWIIL
;
A
#
# COMPACT_ATOMS: atom_id res chain seq x y z
N MET A 1 13.48 8.68 -4.12
CA MET A 1 12.32 8.19 -4.89
C MET A 1 11.84 9.16 -5.99
N ALA A 2 12.48 10.32 -6.19
CA ALA A 2 12.08 11.31 -7.20
C ALA A 2 12.72 11.09 -8.61
N GLU A 3 13.70 10.19 -8.74
CA GLU A 3 14.47 10.04 -9.99
C GLU A 3 13.88 9.08 -11.05
N ILE A 4 12.81 8.34 -10.74
CA ILE A 4 12.24 7.35 -11.67
C ILE A 4 11.04 7.91 -12.47
N GLN A 5 10.58 9.13 -12.18
CA GLN A 5 9.42 9.72 -12.87
C GLN A 5 9.73 10.37 -14.23
N HIS A 6 11.00 10.50 -14.63
CA HIS A 6 11.39 11.30 -15.80
C HIS A 6 11.61 10.53 -17.12
N THR A 7 11.48 9.21 -17.17
CA THR A 7 11.80 8.40 -18.38
C THR A 7 10.61 8.06 -19.29
N VAL A 8 9.39 8.55 -19.05
CA VAL A 8 8.17 8.15 -19.80
C VAL A 8 7.85 9.03 -21.01
N LYS A 9 8.85 9.48 -21.80
CA LYS A 9 8.58 10.50 -22.85
C LYS A 9 8.97 10.23 -24.30
N LYS A 10 8.99 8.97 -24.77
CA LYS A 10 8.95 8.73 -26.24
C LYS A 10 8.35 7.42 -26.71
N GLU A 11 8.27 6.39 -25.86
CA GLU A 11 7.81 5.04 -26.27
C GLU A 11 6.48 4.59 -25.65
N THR A 12 5.87 5.42 -24.81
CA THR A 12 4.61 5.14 -24.08
C THR A 12 3.46 4.73 -25.01
N TRP A 13 3.42 5.29 -26.22
CA TRP A 13 2.39 4.97 -27.21
C TRP A 13 2.47 3.51 -27.69
N LYS A 14 3.67 2.92 -27.78
CA LYS A 14 3.86 1.53 -28.24
C LYS A 14 3.24 0.54 -27.26
N TYR A 15 3.35 0.81 -25.96
CA TYR A 15 2.75 -0.03 -24.93
C TYR A 15 1.25 0.16 -24.80
N LEU A 16 0.74 1.38 -25.02
CA LEU A 16 -0.71 1.63 -25.13
C LEU A 16 -1.32 0.90 -26.32
N VAL A 17 -0.64 0.93 -27.47
CA VAL A 17 -1.03 0.17 -28.66
C VAL A 17 -0.92 -1.33 -28.42
N ALA A 18 0.15 -1.81 -27.78
CA ALA A 18 0.26 -3.22 -27.42
C ALA A 18 -0.84 -3.67 -26.46
N GLY A 19 -1.24 -2.83 -25.50
CA GLY A 19 -2.36 -3.09 -24.59
C GLY A 19 -3.71 -3.13 -25.31
N LEU A 20 -3.99 -2.16 -26.18
CA LEU A 20 -5.18 -2.13 -27.03
C LEU A 20 -5.22 -3.32 -28.00
N PHE A 21 -4.07 -3.72 -28.54
CA PHE A 21 -3.93 -4.89 -29.42
C PHE A 21 -4.14 -6.19 -28.65
N MET A 22 -3.64 -6.29 -27.41
CA MET A 22 -3.93 -7.42 -26.52
C MET A 22 -5.43 -7.51 -26.20
N VAL A 23 -6.10 -6.39 -25.94
CA VAL A 23 -7.56 -6.36 -25.76
C VAL A 23 -8.28 -6.80 -27.02
N GLY A 24 -7.89 -6.32 -28.19
CA GLY A 24 -8.43 -6.78 -29.48
C GLY A 24 -8.28 -8.29 -29.66
N ILE A 25 -7.09 -8.83 -29.37
CA ILE A 25 -6.79 -10.27 -29.45
C ILE A 25 -7.58 -11.07 -28.42
N ILE A 26 -7.82 -10.55 -27.21
CA ILE A 26 -8.60 -11.23 -26.17
C ILE A 26 -10.10 -11.17 -26.49
N MET A 27 -10.58 -10.08 -27.08
CA MET A 27 -11.96 -9.92 -27.53
C MET A 27 -12.31 -10.87 -28.68
N THR A 28 -11.38 -11.13 -29.61
CA THR A 28 -11.65 -11.99 -30.78
C THR A 28 -12.09 -13.45 -30.48
N PRO A 29 -11.44 -14.22 -29.59
CA PRO A 29 -11.89 -15.56 -29.21
C PRO A 29 -13.07 -15.56 -28.24
N LEU A 30 -13.29 -14.47 -27.48
CA LEU A 30 -14.42 -14.38 -26.54
C LEU A 30 -15.75 -14.10 -27.26
N VAL A 31 -15.73 -13.38 -28.39
CA VAL A 31 -16.92 -13.20 -29.25
C VAL A 31 -17.41 -14.54 -29.82
N GLN A 32 -16.54 -15.52 -30.04
CA GLN A 32 -16.92 -16.87 -30.48
C GLN A 32 -17.50 -17.74 -29.35
N ILE A 33 -17.28 -17.38 -28.09
CA ILE A 33 -17.89 -18.03 -26.91
C ILE A 33 -19.24 -17.35 -26.54
N SER A 34 -19.59 -16.24 -27.21
CA SER A 34 -20.78 -15.42 -26.90
C SER A 34 -22.14 -16.07 -27.20
N GLU A 35 -22.19 -17.24 -27.84
CA GLU A 35 -23.46 -17.96 -28.01
C GLU A 35 -24.02 -18.51 -26.68
N GLU A 36 -23.19 -18.67 -25.64
CA GLU A 36 -23.62 -19.17 -24.32
C GLU A 36 -23.49 -18.15 -23.16
N ILE A 37 -22.71 -17.07 -23.32
CA ILE A 37 -22.39 -16.12 -22.23
C ILE A 37 -22.79 -14.69 -22.61
N ASP A 38 -23.46 -13.99 -21.69
CA ASP A 38 -23.83 -12.57 -21.83
C ASP A 38 -22.61 -11.72 -22.27
N SER A 39 -22.78 -11.01 -23.38
CA SER A 39 -21.77 -10.13 -23.97
C SER A 39 -21.18 -9.12 -22.97
N LYS A 40 -21.97 -8.69 -21.97
CA LYS A 40 -21.50 -7.78 -20.92
C LYS A 40 -20.43 -8.38 -20.00
N ILE A 41 -20.48 -9.69 -19.75
CA ILE A 41 -19.50 -10.40 -18.90
C ILE A 41 -18.14 -10.45 -19.60
N ILE A 42 -18.15 -10.79 -20.88
CA ILE A 42 -16.95 -10.83 -21.74
C ILE A 42 -16.27 -9.47 -21.78
N THR A 43 -17.04 -8.41 -22.04
CA THR A 43 -16.52 -7.04 -22.09
C THR A 43 -15.96 -6.60 -20.74
N THR A 44 -16.61 -6.95 -19.64
CA THR A 44 -16.11 -6.68 -18.27
C THR A 44 -14.76 -7.35 -18.04
N GLY A 45 -14.62 -8.63 -18.38
CA GLY A 45 -13.37 -9.37 -18.26
C GLY A 45 -12.24 -8.77 -19.09
N ALA A 46 -12.53 -8.36 -20.33
CA ALA A 46 -11.53 -7.74 -21.20
C ALA A 46 -11.06 -6.36 -20.68
N ILE A 47 -11.98 -5.52 -20.20
CA ILE A 47 -11.64 -4.24 -19.56
C ILE A 47 -10.79 -4.49 -18.30
N PHE A 48 -11.11 -5.52 -17.53
CA PHE A 48 -10.35 -5.87 -16.32
C PHE A 48 -8.92 -6.35 -16.65
N ILE A 49 -8.76 -7.21 -17.66
CA ILE A 49 -7.42 -7.66 -18.10
C ILE A 49 -6.60 -6.47 -18.63
N LEU A 50 -7.22 -5.55 -19.37
CA LEU A 50 -6.58 -4.31 -19.80
C LEU A 50 -6.11 -3.48 -18.60
N ALA A 51 -6.95 -3.33 -17.58
CA ALA A 51 -6.63 -2.59 -16.37
C ALA A 51 -5.40 -3.17 -15.66
N ILE A 52 -5.37 -4.50 -15.49
CA ILE A 52 -4.22 -5.22 -14.92
C ILE A 52 -2.97 -4.99 -15.76
N PHE A 53 -3.06 -5.13 -17.09
CA PHE A 53 -1.94 -4.89 -17.97
C PHE A 53 -1.40 -3.45 -17.84
N LEU A 54 -2.27 -2.44 -17.84
CA LEU A 54 -1.88 -1.04 -17.68
C LEU A 54 -1.26 -0.75 -16.32
N TRP A 55 -1.77 -1.35 -15.23
CA TRP A 55 -1.20 -1.19 -13.89
C TRP A 55 0.16 -1.88 -13.74
N VAL A 56 0.31 -3.10 -14.27
CA VAL A 56 1.56 -3.86 -14.20
C VAL A 56 2.63 -3.22 -15.09
N SER A 57 2.27 -2.81 -16.30
CA SER A 57 3.18 -2.17 -17.25
C SER A 57 3.56 -0.74 -16.86
N ARG A 58 2.77 -0.08 -15.98
CA ARG A 58 2.98 1.30 -15.50
C ARG A 58 3.16 2.33 -16.63
N VAL A 59 2.54 2.07 -17.77
CA VAL A 59 2.67 2.89 -18.99
C VAL A 59 2.08 4.27 -18.79
N ILE A 60 0.94 4.35 -18.10
CA ILE A 60 0.31 5.59 -17.66
C ILE A 60 0.18 5.59 -16.14
N PRO A 61 0.10 6.78 -15.50
CA PRO A 61 -0.19 6.90 -14.07
C PRO A 61 -1.38 6.03 -13.64
N ALA A 62 -1.26 5.36 -12.49
CA ALA A 62 -2.29 4.45 -11.99
C ALA A 62 -3.68 5.10 -11.87
N SER A 63 -3.73 6.39 -11.51
CA SER A 63 -4.97 7.18 -11.46
C SER A 63 -5.60 7.37 -12.84
N LEU A 64 -4.80 7.56 -13.89
CA LEU A 64 -5.31 7.65 -15.27
C LEU A 64 -5.84 6.30 -15.74
N THR A 65 -5.16 5.19 -15.41
CA THR A 65 -5.68 3.84 -15.69
C THR A 65 -7.07 3.64 -15.08
N ALA A 66 -7.27 4.04 -13.81
CA ALA A 66 -8.56 3.92 -13.15
C ALA A 66 -9.67 4.73 -13.85
N ILE A 67 -9.38 5.97 -14.27
CA ILE A 67 -10.32 6.80 -15.05
C ILE A 67 -10.62 6.16 -16.40
N CYS A 68 -9.60 5.65 -17.10
CA CYS A 68 -9.79 4.94 -18.37
C CYS A 68 -10.75 3.76 -18.20
N VAL A 69 -10.62 2.97 -17.14
CA VAL A 69 -11.52 1.84 -16.86
C VAL A 69 -12.97 2.31 -16.67
N ILE A 70 -13.21 3.37 -15.88
CA ILE A 70 -14.54 3.96 -15.69
C ILE A 70 -15.15 4.40 -17.02
N VAL A 71 -14.36 5.10 -17.84
CA VAL A 71 -14.80 5.58 -19.16
C VAL A 71 -15.08 4.43 -20.12
N LEU A 72 -14.23 3.39 -20.15
CA LEU A 72 -14.44 2.21 -20.99
C LEU A 72 -15.71 1.46 -20.60
N PHE A 73 -16.00 1.32 -19.30
CA PHE A 73 -17.26 0.71 -18.85
C PHE A 73 -18.50 1.46 -19.37
N ALA A 74 -18.44 2.79 -19.42
CA ALA A 74 -19.53 3.62 -19.96
C ALA A 74 -19.61 3.56 -21.50
N ILE A 75 -18.46 3.59 -22.20
CA ILE A 75 -18.43 3.54 -23.68
C ILE A 75 -18.97 2.21 -24.21
N PHE A 76 -18.64 1.10 -23.54
CA PHE A 76 -19.09 -0.23 -23.94
C PHE A 76 -20.43 -0.65 -23.31
N ASP A 77 -21.17 0.29 -22.71
CA ASP A 77 -22.51 0.10 -22.13
C ASP A 77 -22.62 -1.10 -21.16
N VAL A 78 -21.54 -1.36 -20.42
CA VAL A 78 -21.52 -2.41 -19.39
C VAL A 78 -22.36 -1.95 -18.19
N ILE A 79 -22.09 -0.74 -17.72
CA ILE A 79 -22.80 -0.03 -16.63
C ILE A 79 -22.85 1.47 -16.94
N THR A 80 -23.78 2.18 -16.31
CA THR A 80 -23.87 3.65 -16.46
C THR A 80 -22.62 4.34 -15.90
N PHE A 81 -22.29 5.52 -16.43
CA PHE A 81 -21.17 6.32 -15.91
C PHE A 81 -21.32 6.63 -14.41
N GLU A 82 -22.55 6.92 -13.97
CA GLU A 82 -22.87 7.18 -12.56
C GLU A 82 -22.59 5.96 -11.68
N GLN A 83 -22.97 4.76 -12.12
CA GLN A 83 -22.65 3.51 -11.43
C GLN A 83 -21.14 3.26 -11.41
N ALA A 84 -20.44 3.45 -12.52
CA ALA A 84 -19.00 3.28 -12.61
C ALA A 84 -18.23 4.27 -11.73
N ALA A 85 -18.71 5.50 -11.61
CA ALA A 85 -18.11 6.56 -10.80
C ALA A 85 -18.51 6.52 -9.32
N SER A 86 -19.56 5.78 -8.95
CA SER A 86 -20.10 5.73 -7.58
C SER A 86 -19.05 5.37 -6.52
N GLY A 87 -18.07 4.52 -6.87
CA GLY A 87 -16.96 4.14 -5.98
C GLY A 87 -16.04 5.28 -5.58
N LEU A 88 -16.02 6.41 -6.31
CA LEU A 88 -15.21 7.58 -5.99
C LEU A 88 -15.80 8.40 -4.83
N GLY A 89 -17.08 8.21 -4.51
CA GLY A 89 -17.79 8.95 -3.46
C GLY A 89 -17.79 8.26 -2.09
N ASN A 90 -17.10 7.13 -1.93
CA ASN A 90 -17.12 6.38 -0.68
C ASN A 90 -16.48 7.17 0.48
N GLU A 91 -17.12 7.18 1.65
CA GLU A 91 -16.67 7.89 2.86
C GLU A 91 -15.23 7.53 3.26
N ILE A 92 -14.79 6.30 2.98
CA ILE A 92 -13.44 5.82 3.27
C ILE A 92 -12.38 6.64 2.52
N ILE A 93 -12.69 7.17 1.32
CA ILE A 93 -11.75 7.99 0.56
C ILE A 93 -11.45 9.29 1.32
N TRP A 94 -12.48 9.93 1.89
CA TRP A 94 -12.31 11.15 2.70
C TRP A 94 -11.51 10.88 3.97
N LEU A 95 -11.77 9.75 4.64
CA LEU A 95 -10.98 9.30 5.78
C LEU A 95 -9.48 9.16 5.41
N VAL A 96 -9.19 8.51 4.28
CA VAL A 96 -7.81 8.33 3.80
C VAL A 96 -7.14 9.67 3.52
N LEU A 97 -7.82 10.60 2.86
CA LEU A 97 -7.30 11.95 2.59
C LEU A 97 -6.96 12.69 3.90
N SER A 98 -7.83 12.64 4.91
CA SER A 98 -7.58 13.27 6.21
C SER A 98 -6.32 12.73 6.89
N VAL A 99 -6.14 11.41 6.90
CA VAL A 99 -4.97 10.78 7.52
C VAL A 99 -3.69 11.08 6.73
N LEU A 100 -3.76 11.17 5.39
CA LEU A 100 -2.62 11.58 4.57
C LEU A 100 -2.19 13.03 4.86
N PHE A 101 -3.13 13.97 4.99
CA PHE A 101 -2.80 15.35 5.36
C PHE A 101 -2.18 15.44 6.76
N MET A 102 -2.71 14.67 7.71
CA MET A 102 -2.12 14.57 9.06
C MET A 102 -0.69 14.03 8.99
N GLY A 103 -0.45 12.97 8.21
CA GLY A 103 0.89 12.40 8.02
C GLY A 103 1.88 13.40 7.44
N LEU A 104 1.48 14.19 6.44
CA LEU A 104 2.32 15.26 5.87
C LEU A 104 2.63 16.35 6.91
N ALA A 105 1.68 16.70 7.78
CA ALA A 105 1.92 17.67 8.85
C ALA A 105 2.91 17.14 9.91
N VAL A 106 2.80 15.86 10.28
CA VAL A 106 3.76 15.19 11.18
C VAL A 106 5.16 15.17 10.56
N GLU A 107 5.27 14.80 9.29
CA GLU A 107 6.55 14.77 8.56
C GLU A 107 7.18 16.17 8.49
N LYS A 108 6.39 17.19 8.14
CA LYS A 108 6.87 18.59 8.05
C LYS A 108 7.37 19.13 9.40
N THR A 109 6.76 18.70 10.51
CA THR A 109 7.17 19.09 11.86
C THR A 109 8.30 18.23 12.44
N ASN A 110 8.74 17.18 11.73
CA ASN A 110 9.68 16.16 12.19
C ASN A 110 9.26 15.50 13.52
N LEU A 111 7.95 15.49 13.82
CA LEU A 111 7.44 14.91 15.06
C LEU A 111 7.68 13.40 15.11
N ASP A 112 7.56 12.74 13.96
CA ASP A 112 7.93 11.35 13.72
C ASP A 112 9.36 11.02 14.19
N LYS A 113 10.35 11.84 13.80
CA LYS A 113 11.75 11.66 14.19
C LYS A 113 11.94 11.87 15.68
N ARG A 114 11.31 12.90 16.27
CA ARG A 114 11.41 13.18 17.71
C ARG A 114 10.88 12.03 18.55
N ILE A 115 9.74 11.44 18.14
CA ILE A 115 9.16 10.27 18.80
C ILE A 115 10.09 9.06 18.67
N ALA A 116 10.57 8.78 17.46
CA ALA A 116 11.49 7.66 17.22
C ALA A 116 12.77 7.77 18.07
N TYR A 117 13.43 8.93 18.06
CA TYR A 117 14.63 9.16 18.89
C TYR A 117 14.34 9.08 20.39
N SER A 118 13.19 9.59 20.84
CA SER A 118 12.82 9.54 22.25
C SER A 118 12.55 8.11 22.73
N ILE A 119 12.01 7.22 21.90
CA ILE A 119 11.80 5.81 22.24
C ILE A 119 13.15 5.08 22.25
N LEU A 120 14.00 5.37 21.26
CA LEU A 120 15.30 4.72 21.12
C LEU A 120 16.32 5.15 22.18
N SER A 121 16.18 6.32 22.79
CA SER A 121 17.07 6.76 23.88
C SER A 121 16.97 5.88 25.13
N PHE A 122 15.89 5.10 25.28
CA PHE A 122 15.74 4.11 26.36
C PHE A 122 16.56 2.83 26.13
N SER A 123 17.24 2.70 24.98
CA SER A 123 18.10 1.56 24.66
C SER A 123 19.40 1.65 25.46
N LYS A 124 19.40 1.14 26.69
CA LYS A 124 20.57 1.12 27.60
C LYS A 124 21.67 0.13 27.15
N GLY A 125 22.06 0.15 25.87
CA GLY A 125 23.17 -0.65 25.31
C GLY A 125 22.86 -2.11 24.95
N SER A 126 21.66 -2.63 25.22
CA SER A 126 21.29 -4.01 24.86
C SER A 126 20.73 -4.10 23.44
N VAL A 127 21.28 -4.99 22.61
CA VAL A 127 20.81 -5.23 21.23
C VAL A 127 19.33 -5.63 21.19
N ARG A 128 18.89 -6.54 22.08
CA ARG A 128 17.46 -6.94 22.13
C ARG A 128 16.53 -5.77 22.43
N VAL A 129 16.97 -4.84 23.28
CA VAL A 129 16.18 -3.64 23.62
C VAL A 129 16.16 -2.66 22.46
N ILE A 130 17.26 -2.51 21.72
CA ILE A 130 17.31 -1.72 20.48
C ILE A 130 16.30 -2.27 19.46
N LEU A 131 16.33 -3.58 19.22
CA LEU A 131 15.41 -4.26 18.30
C LEU A 131 13.94 -4.05 18.72
N LEU A 132 13.63 -4.19 20.01
CA LEU A 132 12.30 -3.92 20.56
C LEU A 132 11.88 -2.46 20.35
N ASN A 133 12.78 -1.51 20.63
CA ASN A 133 12.50 -0.09 20.51
C ASN A 133 12.27 0.33 19.05
N LEU A 134 12.96 -0.29 18.09
CA LEU A 134 12.70 -0.11 16.66
C LEU A 134 11.30 -0.63 16.27
N ILE A 135 10.90 -1.79 16.78
CA ILE A 135 9.56 -2.36 16.57
C ILE A 135 8.47 -1.45 17.17
N VAL A 136 8.65 -1.03 18.42
CA VAL A 136 7.70 -0.14 19.11
C VAL A 136 7.61 1.20 18.38
N SER A 137 8.74 1.75 17.92
CA SER A 137 8.75 2.96 17.10
C SER A 137 7.98 2.77 15.80
N ALA A 138 8.20 1.67 15.07
CA ALA A 138 7.46 1.38 13.84
C ALA A 138 5.95 1.27 14.08
N PHE A 139 5.55 0.60 15.17
CA PHE A 139 4.14 0.45 15.56
C PHE A 139 3.50 1.80 15.89
N LEU A 140 4.13 2.60 16.76
CA LEU A 140 3.60 3.91 17.15
C LEU A 140 3.56 4.90 15.99
N LEU A 141 4.55 4.85 15.10
CA LEU A 141 4.55 5.69 13.90
C LEU A 141 3.41 5.35 12.93
N THR A 142 2.82 4.14 12.98
CA THR A 142 1.66 3.76 12.15
C THR A 142 0.49 4.74 12.31
N PHE A 143 0.26 5.22 13.53
CA PHE A 143 -0.82 6.16 13.85
C PHE A 143 -0.60 7.56 13.28
N LEU A 144 0.65 7.87 12.92
CA LEU A 144 1.05 9.19 12.44
C LEU A 144 1.33 9.17 10.94
N ILE A 145 1.94 8.10 10.43
CA ILE A 145 2.35 7.95 9.05
C ILE A 145 1.61 6.73 8.48
N PRO A 146 0.54 6.95 7.69
CA PRO A 146 -0.34 5.88 7.21
C PRO A 146 0.25 5.08 6.04
N ASN A 147 1.56 5.16 5.80
CA ASN A 147 2.20 4.38 4.74
C ASN A 147 3.48 3.72 5.26
N ALA A 148 3.80 2.53 4.75
CA ALA A 148 4.99 1.77 5.16
C ALA A 148 6.28 2.48 4.75
N VAL A 149 6.31 3.03 3.54
CA VAL A 149 7.52 3.64 2.94
C VAL A 149 7.99 4.89 3.70
N GLY A 150 7.07 5.73 4.17
CA GLY A 150 7.40 6.91 4.98
C GLY A 150 7.99 6.51 6.34
N ARG A 151 7.40 5.52 7.00
CA ARG A 151 7.93 4.99 8.28
C ARG A 151 9.31 4.34 8.10
N LEU A 152 9.49 3.58 7.03
CA LEU A 152 10.80 3.06 6.62
C LEU A 152 11.80 4.21 6.43
N ALA A 153 11.42 5.28 5.72
CA ALA A 153 12.30 6.42 5.46
C ALA A 153 12.74 7.14 6.74
N VAL A 154 11.90 7.15 7.79
CA VAL A 154 12.24 7.67 9.12
C VAL A 154 13.19 6.72 9.86
N LEU A 155 12.90 5.42 9.88
CA LEU A 155 13.66 4.44 10.67
C LEU A 155 14.97 4.02 10.01
N MET A 156 15.09 4.09 8.68
CA MET A 156 16.29 3.69 7.94
C MET A 156 17.56 4.44 8.31
N PRO A 157 17.60 5.80 8.30
CA PRO A 157 18.79 6.53 8.74
C PRO A 157 19.09 6.28 10.22
N ILE A 158 18.08 6.05 11.05
CA ILE A 158 18.25 5.75 12.48
C ILE A 158 18.92 4.38 12.66
N GLY A 159 18.42 3.35 11.97
CA GLY A 159 19.01 2.00 11.98
C GLY A 159 20.46 2.00 11.52
N LYS A 160 20.78 2.75 10.45
CA LYS A 160 22.17 2.94 9.99
C LYS A 160 23.03 3.62 11.06
N GLY A 161 22.56 4.71 11.66
CA GLY A 161 23.29 5.40 12.72
C GLY A 161 23.58 4.51 13.94
N ILE A 162 22.64 3.61 14.29
CA ILE A 162 22.85 2.60 15.34
C ILE A 162 23.96 1.63 14.93
N ILE A 163 23.87 1.05 13.72
CA ILE A 163 24.89 0.13 13.20
C ILE A 163 26.27 0.79 13.21
N ASP A 164 26.36 2.03 12.73
CA ASP A 164 27.59 2.81 12.66
C ASP A 164 28.20 3.07 14.04
N SER A 165 27.36 3.36 15.04
CA SER A 165 27.80 3.54 16.43
C SER A 165 28.32 2.25 17.07
N MET A 166 27.90 1.09 16.57
CA MET A 166 28.23 -0.23 17.11
C MET A 166 29.39 -0.93 16.37
N GLN A 167 29.97 -0.32 15.32
CA GLN A 167 30.91 -0.96 14.38
C GLN A 167 32.18 -1.61 14.99
N LYS A 168 32.51 -1.37 16.26
CA LYS A 168 33.61 -2.06 16.97
C LYS A 168 33.20 -3.28 17.78
N GLU A 169 31.91 -3.46 18.09
CA GLU A 169 31.41 -4.52 19.00
C GLU A 169 30.28 -5.36 18.38
N ALA A 170 29.57 -4.86 17.36
CA ALA A 170 28.48 -5.57 16.73
C ALA A 170 28.97 -6.47 15.59
N GLY A 171 28.80 -7.79 15.76
CA GLY A 171 28.98 -8.75 14.68
C GLY A 171 28.00 -8.53 13.52
N GLU A 172 28.34 -9.04 12.34
CA GLU A 172 27.58 -8.90 11.08
C GLU A 172 26.08 -9.21 11.22
N ASN A 173 25.73 -10.18 12.07
CA ASN A 173 24.34 -10.59 12.32
C ASN A 173 23.51 -9.50 12.99
N ILE A 174 24.10 -8.67 13.87
CA ILE A 174 23.37 -7.59 14.54
C ILE A 174 22.96 -6.51 13.53
N GLY A 175 23.87 -6.15 12.63
CA GLY A 175 23.56 -5.20 11.55
C GLY A 175 22.45 -5.72 10.64
N LYS A 176 22.48 -7.02 10.30
CA LYS A 176 21.41 -7.68 9.53
C LYS A 176 20.07 -7.64 10.28
N SER A 177 20.04 -7.99 11.57
CA SER A 177 18.82 -7.96 12.39
C SER A 177 18.21 -6.55 12.47
N ILE A 178 19.04 -5.51 12.66
CA ILE A 178 18.56 -4.12 12.68
C ILE A 178 17.94 -3.74 11.33
N MET A 179 18.62 -4.02 10.21
CA MET A 179 18.11 -3.71 8.89
C MET A 179 16.84 -4.49 8.55
N LEU A 180 16.74 -5.75 9.00
CA LEU A 180 15.53 -6.55 8.85
C LEU A 180 14.35 -5.94 9.62
N ILE A 181 14.52 -5.55 10.89
CA ILE A 181 13.44 -4.91 11.67
C ILE A 181 13.01 -3.60 11.04
N VAL A 182 13.98 -2.73 10.71
CA VAL A 182 13.72 -1.43 10.11
C VAL A 182 12.94 -1.57 8.81
N THR A 183 13.17 -2.66 8.07
CA THR A 183 12.45 -2.94 6.84
C THR A 183 11.08 -3.57 7.12
N TYR A 184 11.01 -4.68 7.84
CA TYR A 184 9.78 -5.47 8.00
C TYR A 184 8.76 -4.86 8.95
N ALA A 185 9.18 -4.26 10.07
CA ALA A 185 8.25 -3.76 11.07
C ALA A 185 7.29 -2.69 10.52
N PRO A 186 7.74 -1.70 9.73
CA PRO A 186 6.84 -0.77 9.03
C PRO A 186 5.80 -1.44 8.13
N TYR A 187 6.17 -2.48 7.37
CA TYR A 187 5.22 -3.18 6.50
C TYR A 187 4.20 -3.99 7.31
N VAL A 188 4.64 -4.76 8.29
CA VAL A 188 3.75 -5.58 9.14
C VAL A 188 2.74 -4.70 9.89
N THR A 189 3.18 -3.58 10.44
CA THR A 189 2.33 -2.65 11.18
C THR A 189 1.29 -1.94 10.31
N THR A 190 1.45 -1.93 8.99
CA THR A 190 0.54 -1.27 8.04
C THR A 190 -0.89 -1.80 8.11
N VAL A 191 -1.06 -3.10 8.30
CA VAL A 191 -2.39 -3.72 8.37
C VAL A 191 -3.12 -3.45 9.69
N ALA A 192 -2.43 -2.90 10.69
CA ALA A 192 -3.04 -2.56 11.99
C ALA A 192 -4.14 -1.49 11.86
N LEU A 193 -3.97 -0.53 10.94
CA LEU A 193 -4.92 0.54 10.70
C LEU A 193 -5.61 0.33 9.36
N LEU A 194 -6.90 0.66 9.30
CA LEU A 194 -7.67 0.56 8.07
C LEU A 194 -7.06 1.39 6.93
N THR A 195 -6.56 2.58 7.25
CA THR A 195 -5.93 3.51 6.30
C THR A 195 -4.47 3.20 5.98
N GLY A 196 -3.87 2.21 6.64
CA GLY A 196 -2.46 1.90 6.46
C GLY A 196 -2.16 1.25 5.11
N ALA A 197 -3.04 0.35 4.64
CA ALA A 197 -2.88 -0.36 3.38
C ALA A 197 -4.09 -0.15 2.46
N SER A 198 -3.82 0.07 1.17
CA SER A 198 -4.86 0.09 0.13
C SER A 198 -5.69 -1.20 0.10
N GLY A 199 -5.06 -2.35 0.39
CA GLY A 199 -5.74 -3.64 0.51
C GLY A 199 -6.79 -3.66 1.63
N SER A 200 -6.52 -3.02 2.78
CA SER A 200 -7.46 -2.96 3.90
C SER A 200 -8.70 -2.13 3.53
N ILE A 201 -8.50 -0.96 2.91
CA ILE A 201 -9.59 -0.10 2.40
C ILE A 201 -10.45 -0.87 1.40
N TYR A 202 -9.81 -1.52 0.43
CA TYR A 202 -10.51 -2.29 -0.60
C TYR A 202 -11.31 -3.45 0.01
N ALA A 203 -10.72 -4.19 0.96
CA ALA A 203 -11.41 -5.26 1.66
C ALA A 203 -12.67 -4.76 2.36
N THR A 204 -12.63 -3.58 3.00
CA THR A 204 -13.82 -3.04 3.68
C THR A 204 -14.94 -2.65 2.73
N GLY A 205 -14.63 -2.05 1.58
CA GLY A 205 -15.65 -1.77 0.55
C GLY A 205 -16.22 -3.05 -0.08
N LEU A 206 -15.40 -4.10 -0.19
CA LEU A 206 -15.84 -5.42 -0.62
C LEU A 206 -16.76 -6.11 0.39
N PHE A 207 -16.45 -6.03 1.69
CA PHE A 207 -17.32 -6.58 2.74
C PHE A 207 -18.68 -5.88 2.79
N GLU A 208 -18.68 -4.57 2.59
CA GLU A 208 -19.91 -3.78 2.51
C GLU A 208 -20.75 -4.21 1.31
N SER A 209 -20.15 -4.39 0.13
CA SER A 209 -20.90 -4.78 -1.08
C SER A 209 -21.35 -6.24 -1.11
N MET A 210 -20.58 -7.17 -0.53
CA MET A 210 -20.90 -8.61 -0.56
C MET A 210 -21.75 -9.08 0.62
N VAL A 211 -21.51 -8.55 1.82
CA VAL A 211 -22.08 -9.06 3.07
C VAL A 211 -22.97 -8.01 3.75
N GLY A 212 -22.99 -6.76 3.26
CA GLY A 212 -23.74 -5.66 3.86
C GLY A 212 -23.16 -5.19 5.21
N TYR A 213 -21.94 -5.61 5.56
CA TYR A 213 -21.28 -5.25 6.80
C TYR A 213 -20.19 -4.21 6.54
N SER A 214 -20.37 -3.00 7.09
CA SER A 214 -19.37 -1.95 7.05
C SER A 214 -18.40 -2.09 8.22
N TRP A 215 -17.11 -2.21 7.91
CA TRP A 215 -16.06 -2.23 8.91
C TRP A 215 -15.79 -0.82 9.42
N GLY A 216 -16.15 -0.58 10.68
CA GLY A 216 -15.72 0.64 11.38
C GLY A 216 -14.20 0.64 11.62
N TYR A 217 -13.61 1.84 11.63
CA TYR A 217 -12.16 2.03 11.85
C TYR A 217 -11.68 1.42 13.17
N LEU A 218 -12.40 1.65 14.27
CA LEU A 218 -12.07 1.09 15.58
C LEU A 218 -12.23 -0.43 15.63
N ASN A 219 -13.28 -0.96 15.01
CA ASN A 219 -13.52 -2.42 14.96
C ASN A 219 -12.38 -3.13 14.21
N TRP A 220 -11.92 -2.54 13.09
CA TRP A 220 -10.75 -3.03 12.37
C TRP A 220 -9.51 -3.05 13.27
N MET A 221 -9.24 -1.94 13.96
CA MET A 221 -8.08 -1.81 14.83
C MET A 221 -8.08 -2.84 15.97
N VAL A 222 -9.21 -3.04 16.64
CA VAL A 222 -9.34 -4.00 17.75
C VAL A 222 -9.03 -5.42 17.30
N VAL A 223 -9.38 -5.79 16.06
CA VAL A 223 -9.10 -7.11 15.49
C VAL A 223 -7.66 -7.22 15.00
N MET A 224 -7.16 -6.21 14.30
CA MET A 224 -5.86 -6.30 13.61
C MET A 224 -4.66 -5.95 14.48
N ILE A 225 -4.80 -5.07 15.47
CA ILE A 225 -3.70 -4.71 16.37
C ILE A 225 -3.17 -5.93 17.14
N PRO A 226 -4.00 -6.78 17.78
CA PRO A 226 -3.51 -7.98 18.46
C PRO A 226 -2.72 -8.91 17.53
N LEU A 227 -3.22 -9.11 16.30
CA LEU A 227 -2.55 -9.92 15.29
C LEU A 227 -1.19 -9.33 14.91
N VAL A 228 -1.13 -8.02 14.65
CA VAL A 228 0.11 -7.31 14.32
C VAL A 228 1.11 -7.39 15.47
N LEU A 229 0.68 -7.16 16.71
CA LEU A 229 1.54 -7.27 17.89
C LEU A 229 2.10 -8.69 18.04
N PHE A 230 1.28 -9.72 17.79
CA PHE A 230 1.74 -11.10 17.80
C PHE A 230 2.85 -11.35 16.75
N VAL A 231 2.66 -10.88 15.51
CA VAL A 231 3.67 -11.02 14.44
C VAL A 231 4.95 -10.24 14.77
N LEU A 232 4.83 -9.04 15.33
CA LEU A 232 5.98 -8.23 15.74
C LEU A 232 6.75 -8.88 16.90
N LEU A 233 6.05 -9.49 17.86
CA LEU A 233 6.68 -10.25 18.94
C LEU A 233 7.40 -11.48 18.41
N ALA A 234 6.78 -12.23 17.48
CA ALA A 234 7.44 -13.36 16.84
C ALA A 234 8.70 -12.91 16.10
N LEU A 235 8.63 -11.80 15.36
CA LEU A 235 9.77 -11.21 14.66
C LEU A 235 10.89 -10.77 15.62
N TRP A 236 10.54 -10.23 16.79
CA TRP A 236 11.51 -9.89 17.83
C TRP A 236 12.18 -11.10 18.48
N ILE A 237 11.45 -12.21 18.67
CA ILE A 237 11.99 -13.44 19.27
C ILE A 237 12.95 -14.16 18.31
N ILE A 238 12.67 -14.11 17.00
CA ILE A 238 13.48 -14.77 15.97
C ILE A 238 14.83 -14.06 15.74
N LEU A 239 14.89 -12.74 15.94
CA LEU A 239 16.04 -11.87 15.62
C LEU A 239 17.00 -11.62 16.79
#